data_AF-A0ABB5UPV7-F1
#
_entry.id   AF-A0ABB5UPV7-F1
#
_cell.length_a   1.000
_cell.length_b   1.000
_cell.length_c   1.000
_cell.angle_alpha   90.00
_cell.angle_beta   90.00
_cell.angle_gamma   90.00
#
_symmetry.space_group_name_H-M   'P 1'
#
loop_
_entity.id
_entity.type
_entity.pdbx_description
1 polymer ?
#
loop_
_entity_poly.entity_id
_entity_poly.type
_entity_poly.pdbx_seq_one_letter_code
_entity_poly.pdbx_strand_id
1 'polypeptide(L)'
;MGSNRCPRLGLVPLILGLLSGGVSMTPLPEARPQSPCSLEGIEIKGGTFHLLKEGLVLEYVCPSGFYPYPVQIRTCRSSGSWSTLQTQDRKIVKRAECKAIRCPRPQDFENGEYWPRAAYYNLSDEISFHCYDGYTLRGSANRTCQVTGRWDGQTAICDDGAGYCPNPGIPIGTRKVGTQYRLEDSVTYYCSRGLTLRGSQRRTCQEGGSWSGTEPSCQDSFMYDTPAEVAEAFLSSLTETIEGVDAEDGHIPGDQQKRKIVLDPSGSMNIYLVLDGSDSIGARNFTGAKNCLKDFIEKVASYGVKPKYGLVTYATDPKVLIRVSNPKSADADWVTEQLDKISYDDHKLKAGTNTKKALLEVYNMMSWGVNNFPDNWNRTRHVIVLLTDGLHNMGGDPVTVIHDIRDLLNIGRNRKNPREDYLDIYVFGVGPLVNQENINALASKKDKEQHVFKLKDVDNLEDVFFQMLDESRSLGLCGMVWEHKDGTDYHKQPWHAKISITRPSKGHESCMGAVVSEYFVLTAAHCFTVDDEKHSIKVSLGGKKQEWEIDQVLFHPNYDLNAKTAKDIPEFYDYDVALIRLSKKLKYDQTIRPICLPCTEGSNQALRLPLTTT
;
A
#
# COMPACT_ATOMS: atom_id res chain seq x y z
N MET A 1 -79.37 -20.23 16.65
CA MET A 1 -78.03 -20.87 16.58
C MET A 1 -77.08 -19.80 16.09
N GLY A 2 -76.59 -18.91 16.95
CA GLY A 2 -75.47 -19.14 17.86
C GLY A 2 -74.26 -18.39 17.27
N SER A 3 -74.17 -17.06 17.38
CA SER A 3 -73.71 -16.26 18.53
C SER A 3 -72.36 -15.62 18.14
N ASN A 4 -72.32 -14.34 17.75
CA ASN A 4 -72.10 -13.17 18.63
C ASN A 4 -70.63 -12.99 19.07
N ARG A 5 -69.95 -11.95 18.57
CA ARG A 5 -69.57 -10.73 19.34
C ARG A 5 -68.42 -9.96 18.68
N CYS A 6 -68.77 -8.78 18.19
CA CYS A 6 -67.88 -7.62 18.16
C CYS A 6 -68.50 -6.61 19.14
N PRO A 7 -67.81 -6.14 20.19
CA PRO A 7 -68.36 -5.12 21.08
C PRO A 7 -67.95 -3.72 20.61
N ARG A 8 -68.97 -2.86 20.48
CA ARG A 8 -68.85 -1.40 20.49
C ARG A 8 -68.42 -0.91 21.87
N LEU A 9 -67.68 0.19 21.91
CA LEU A 9 -67.94 1.28 22.88
C LEU A 9 -67.32 2.58 22.35
N GLY A 10 -68.18 3.58 22.16
CA GLY A 10 -67.78 4.95 21.85
C GLY A 10 -67.33 5.68 23.10
N LEU A 11 -66.46 6.67 22.92
CA LEU A 11 -66.15 7.66 23.93
C LEU A 11 -65.95 9.04 23.28
N VAL A 12 -66.62 9.99 23.92
CA VAL A 12 -66.72 11.43 23.72
C VAL A 12 -65.32 12.09 23.78
N PRO A 13 -65.06 13.20 23.04
CA PRO A 13 -63.78 13.89 23.11
C PRO A 13 -63.70 14.69 24.41
N LEU A 14 -62.79 14.32 25.31
CA LEU A 14 -62.31 15.19 26.38
C LEU A 14 -60.98 15.79 25.96
N ILE A 15 -61.00 17.11 25.73
CA ILE A 15 -59.82 17.95 25.70
C ILE A 15 -59.25 17.99 27.12
N LEU A 16 -58.10 17.35 27.34
CA LEU A 16 -57.21 17.68 28.46
C LEU A 16 -55.84 18.05 27.90
N GLY A 17 -55.52 19.34 28.01
CA GLY A 17 -54.15 19.81 27.89
C GLY A 17 -53.31 19.21 29.01
N LEU A 18 -52.23 18.52 28.63
CA LEU A 18 -51.17 18.14 29.55
C LEU A 18 -49.95 18.96 29.21
N LEU A 19 -49.66 19.90 30.11
CA LEU A 19 -48.42 20.64 30.22
C LEU A 19 -47.24 19.66 30.25
N SER A 20 -46.36 19.77 29.26
CA SER A 20 -45.07 19.11 29.22
C SER A 20 -44.12 19.74 30.25
N GLY A 21 -44.22 19.31 31.49
CA GLY A 21 -43.22 19.54 32.52
C GLY A 21 -42.66 18.20 32.99
N GLY A 22 -41.44 17.86 32.61
CA GLY A 22 -40.86 16.57 33.04
C GLY A 22 -39.50 16.22 32.44
N VAL A 23 -38.46 16.88 32.95
CA VAL A 23 -37.07 16.43 33.10
C VAL A 23 -36.35 15.97 31.82
N SER A 24 -35.63 16.93 31.21
CA SER A 24 -34.47 16.62 30.37
C SER A 24 -33.43 15.88 31.23
N MET A 25 -33.31 14.56 31.05
CA MET A 25 -32.11 13.84 31.47
C MET A 25 -30.99 14.26 30.53
N THR A 26 -30.33 15.36 30.89
CA THR A 26 -29.00 15.66 30.39
C THR A 26 -28.10 14.48 30.76
N PRO A 27 -27.38 13.86 29.81
CA PRO A 27 -26.32 12.95 30.17
C PRO A 27 -25.31 13.76 30.98
N LEU A 28 -25.09 13.37 32.23
CA LEU A 28 -23.99 13.89 33.03
C LEU A 28 -22.69 13.73 32.20
N PRO A 29 -21.84 14.76 32.11
CA PRO A 29 -20.49 14.57 31.59
C PRO A 29 -19.83 13.45 32.39
N GLU A 30 -19.21 12.48 31.73
CA GLU A 30 -18.37 11.51 32.42
C GLU A 30 -17.37 12.28 33.28
N ALA A 31 -17.49 12.12 34.60
CA ALA A 31 -16.66 12.81 35.55
C ALA A 31 -15.19 12.43 35.29
N ARG A 32 -14.32 13.45 35.16
CA ARG A 32 -12.87 13.23 35.29
C ARG A 32 -12.62 12.46 36.58
N PRO A 33 -11.73 11.45 36.57
CA PRO A 33 -11.47 10.65 37.76
C PRO A 33 -11.07 11.57 38.92
N GLN A 34 -11.78 11.42 40.04
CA GLN A 34 -11.61 12.24 41.24
C GLN A 34 -10.29 11.91 41.99
N SER A 35 -9.54 10.90 41.53
CA SER A 35 -8.19 10.55 42.00
C SER A 35 -7.45 9.70 40.95
N PRO A 36 -6.11 9.80 40.85
CA PRO A 36 -5.32 8.93 39.99
C PRO A 36 -5.43 7.46 40.44
N CYS A 37 -5.44 6.53 39.48
CA CYS A 37 -5.53 5.09 39.76
C CYS A 37 -4.38 4.63 40.67
N SER A 38 -4.67 3.72 41.60
CA SER A 38 -3.64 3.12 42.47
C SER A 38 -2.51 2.47 41.64
N LEU A 39 -1.27 2.64 42.09
CA LEU A 39 -0.08 2.05 41.48
C LEU A 39 0.31 0.71 42.12
N GLU A 40 -0.53 0.17 43.00
CA GLU A 40 -0.26 -1.11 43.65
C GLU A 40 -0.61 -2.29 42.73
N GLY A 41 0.33 -3.23 42.55
CA GLY A 41 0.10 -4.46 41.78
C GLY A 41 0.01 -4.25 40.27
N ILE A 42 0.55 -3.14 39.75
CA ILE A 42 0.59 -2.83 38.32
C ILE A 42 1.97 -3.05 37.70
N GLU A 43 2.95 -3.49 38.49
CA GLU A 43 4.28 -3.80 38.02
C GLU A 43 4.28 -4.90 36.93
N ILE A 44 5.21 -4.77 35.98
CA ILE A 44 5.45 -5.78 34.95
C ILE A 44 6.68 -6.61 35.33
N LYS A 45 6.53 -7.93 35.29
CA LYS A 45 7.65 -8.84 35.55
C LYS A 45 8.69 -8.73 34.43
N GLY A 46 9.93 -8.37 34.77
CA GLY A 46 11.05 -8.30 33.83
C GLY A 46 11.15 -7.01 33.02
N GLY A 47 10.41 -5.96 33.41
CA GLY A 47 10.47 -4.65 32.79
C GLY A 47 10.08 -3.53 33.75
N THR A 48 9.77 -2.37 33.21
CA THR A 48 9.33 -1.18 33.95
C THR A 48 8.07 -0.59 33.32
N PHE A 49 7.56 0.50 33.88
CA PHE A 49 6.47 1.25 33.29
C PHE A 49 6.68 2.75 33.45
N HIS A 50 6.03 3.54 32.59
CA HIS A 50 5.94 4.99 32.70
C HIS A 50 4.48 5.43 32.71
N LEU A 51 4.22 6.52 33.43
CA LEU A 51 2.91 7.16 33.47
C LEU A 51 2.88 8.31 32.45
N LEU A 52 1.85 8.31 31.63
CA LEU A 52 1.56 9.31 30.59
C LEU A 52 0.25 10.01 30.92
N LYS A 53 -0.02 11.14 30.24
CA LYS A 53 -1.25 11.95 30.43
C LYS A 53 -1.56 12.22 31.91
N GLU A 54 -0.58 12.75 32.66
CA GLU A 54 -0.72 13.09 34.09
C GLU A 54 -1.15 11.90 34.98
N GLY A 55 -0.80 10.67 34.60
CA GLY A 55 -1.11 9.46 35.38
C GLY A 55 -2.37 8.72 34.96
N LEU A 56 -3.04 9.14 33.88
CA LEU A 56 -4.23 8.47 33.35
C LEU A 56 -3.90 7.28 32.45
N VAL A 57 -2.69 7.21 31.93
CA VAL A 57 -2.23 6.16 31.01
C VAL A 57 -0.94 5.56 31.55
N LEU A 58 -0.86 4.23 31.52
CA LEU A 58 0.31 3.45 31.89
C LEU A 58 0.87 2.81 30.63
N GLU A 59 2.15 3.01 30.35
CA GLU A 59 2.87 2.31 29.30
C GLU A 59 3.93 1.39 29.91
N TYR A 60 3.89 0.11 29.54
CA TYR A 60 4.92 -0.86 29.91
C TYR A 60 6.12 -0.79 28.97
N VAL A 61 7.30 -0.90 29.56
CA VAL A 61 8.57 -0.90 28.84
C VAL A 61 9.32 -2.20 29.16
N CYS A 62 9.67 -2.92 28.11
CA CYS A 62 10.45 -4.15 28.20
C CYS A 62 11.85 -3.96 27.60
N PRO A 63 12.84 -4.74 28.04
CA PRO A 63 14.16 -4.77 27.42
C PRO A 63 14.10 -5.12 25.92
N SER A 64 15.14 -4.77 25.17
CA SER A 64 15.26 -5.15 23.76
C SER A 64 15.16 -6.67 23.58
N GLY A 65 14.43 -7.10 22.55
CA GLY A 65 14.10 -8.51 22.32
C GLY A 65 12.93 -9.05 23.15
N PHE A 66 12.30 -8.22 23.98
CA PHE A 66 11.11 -8.55 24.76
C PHE A 66 9.97 -7.56 24.47
N TYR A 67 8.73 -7.98 24.74
CA TYR A 67 7.55 -7.14 24.58
C TYR A 67 6.61 -7.26 25.79
N PRO A 68 5.81 -6.21 26.09
CA PRO A 68 4.84 -6.26 27.18
C PRO A 68 3.65 -7.18 26.84
N TYR A 69 3.40 -8.16 27.70
CA TYR A 69 2.24 -9.05 27.58
C TYR A 69 1.26 -8.84 28.75
N PRO A 70 -0.07 -8.86 28.50
CA PRO A 70 -0.75 -9.03 27.20
C PRO A 70 -0.94 -7.75 26.38
N VAL A 71 -0.73 -6.58 26.98
CA VAL A 71 -0.93 -5.27 26.35
C VAL A 71 0.23 -4.35 26.68
N GLN A 72 0.56 -3.43 25.78
CA GLN A 72 1.58 -2.41 26.01
C GLN A 72 1.07 -1.29 26.92
N ILE A 73 -0.21 -0.93 26.80
CA ILE A 73 -0.79 0.23 27.49
C ILE A 73 -2.04 -0.13 28.28
N ARG A 74 -2.21 0.52 29.44
CA ARG A 74 -3.43 0.48 30.24
C ARG A 74 -3.97 1.89 30.48
N THR A 75 -5.28 1.99 30.61
CA THR A 75 -5.98 3.26 30.85
C THR A 75 -6.66 3.25 32.21
N CYS A 76 -6.59 4.36 32.93
CA CYS A 76 -7.27 4.54 34.20
C CYS A 76 -8.77 4.77 33.95
N ARG A 77 -9.62 3.88 34.47
CA ARG A 77 -11.08 3.99 34.31
C ARG A 77 -11.66 4.96 35.34
N SER A 78 -12.86 5.47 35.07
CA SER A 78 -13.64 6.31 36.00
C SER A 78 -13.90 5.62 37.35
N SER A 79 -13.84 4.29 37.40
CA SER A 79 -13.91 3.49 38.64
C SER A 79 -12.67 3.60 39.54
N GLY A 80 -11.62 4.31 39.14
CA GLY A 80 -10.35 4.39 39.87
C GLY A 80 -9.46 3.14 39.71
N SER A 81 -9.80 2.24 38.80
CA SER A 81 -9.05 1.01 38.50
C SER A 81 -8.49 1.02 37.07
N TRP A 82 -7.28 0.52 36.89
CA TRP A 82 -6.68 0.33 35.57
C TRP A 82 -7.46 -0.66 34.70
N SER A 83 -7.41 -0.45 33.38
CA SER A 83 -8.01 -1.35 32.40
C SER A 83 -7.53 -2.79 32.59
N THR A 84 -8.43 -3.74 32.40
CA THR A 84 -8.15 -5.17 32.60
C THR A 84 -7.12 -5.66 31.59
N LEU A 85 -6.11 -6.39 32.06
CA LEU A 85 -5.15 -7.08 31.21
C LEU A 85 -5.88 -8.19 30.44
N GLN A 86 -6.14 -7.96 29.15
CA GLN A 86 -6.83 -8.92 28.29
C GLN A 86 -5.96 -9.24 27.07
N THR A 87 -5.93 -10.51 26.70
CA THR A 87 -5.31 -10.98 25.46
C THR A 87 -6.22 -10.73 24.25
N GLN A 88 -5.68 -10.95 23.06
CA GLN A 88 -6.43 -10.85 21.79
C GLN A 88 -7.65 -11.79 21.76
N ASP A 89 -7.57 -12.97 22.39
CA ASP A 89 -8.68 -13.90 22.55
C ASP A 89 -9.59 -13.60 23.77
N ARG A 90 -9.54 -12.36 24.28
CA ARG A 90 -10.35 -11.84 25.39
C ARG A 90 -10.18 -12.59 26.72
N LYS A 91 -9.03 -13.25 26.92
CA LYS A 91 -8.72 -13.90 28.20
C LYS A 91 -8.09 -12.91 29.16
N ILE A 92 -8.58 -12.92 30.39
CA ILE A 92 -8.06 -12.07 31.46
C ILE A 92 -6.76 -12.67 32.00
N VAL A 93 -5.71 -11.85 32.03
CA VAL A 93 -4.40 -12.18 32.59
C VAL A 93 -4.26 -11.50 33.95
N LYS A 94 -3.71 -12.21 34.94
CA LYS A 94 -3.61 -11.69 36.32
C LYS A 94 -2.42 -10.73 36.53
N ARG A 95 -1.31 -10.93 35.81
CA ARG A 95 -0.07 -10.16 35.96
C ARG A 95 0.54 -9.88 34.60
N ALA A 96 1.09 -8.68 34.42
CA ALA A 96 1.85 -8.33 33.24
C ALA A 96 3.26 -8.92 33.31
N GLU A 97 3.80 -9.35 32.18
CA GLU A 97 5.18 -9.84 32.08
C GLU A 97 5.80 -9.48 30.73
N CYS A 98 7.11 -9.23 30.74
CA CYS A 98 7.88 -9.09 29.52
C CYS A 98 8.15 -10.49 28.95
N LYS A 99 7.64 -10.75 27.74
CA LYS A 99 7.86 -12.01 27.02
C LYS A 99 8.87 -11.82 25.90
N ALA A 100 9.66 -12.85 25.62
CA ALA A 100 10.59 -12.82 24.50
C ALA A 100 9.83 -12.70 23.18
N ILE A 101 10.30 -11.82 22.30
CA ILE A 101 9.81 -11.69 20.93
C ILE A 101 10.14 -12.97 20.17
N ARG A 102 9.14 -13.49 19.45
CA ARG A 102 9.23 -14.74 18.69
C ARG A 102 8.51 -14.58 17.36
N CYS A 103 9.05 -15.18 16.32
CA CYS A 103 8.38 -15.23 15.03
C CYS A 103 7.32 -16.35 14.99
N PRO A 104 6.26 -16.21 14.18
CA PRO A 104 5.24 -17.24 14.04
C PRO A 104 5.88 -18.53 13.55
N ARG A 105 5.55 -19.67 14.17
CA ARG A 105 5.99 -20.97 13.67
C ARG A 105 5.14 -21.38 12.45
N PRO A 106 5.71 -22.04 11.42
CA PRO A 106 4.92 -22.67 10.38
C PRO A 106 3.90 -23.64 11.00
N GLN A 107 2.61 -23.48 10.65
CA GLN A 107 1.58 -24.43 11.05
C GLN A 107 1.42 -25.55 10.04
N ASP A 108 1.69 -25.23 8.78
CA ASP A 108 1.48 -26.06 7.63
C ASP A 108 2.46 -25.62 6.52
N PHE A 109 2.91 -26.56 5.69
CA PHE A 109 3.77 -26.34 4.54
C PHE A 109 3.59 -27.54 3.61
N GLU A 110 3.20 -27.30 2.36
CA GLU A 110 2.85 -28.35 1.42
C GLU A 110 3.93 -28.53 0.34
N ASN A 111 3.97 -29.74 -0.23
CA ASN A 111 4.84 -30.10 -1.36
C ASN A 111 6.35 -29.89 -1.12
N GLY A 112 6.75 -29.89 0.15
CA GLY A 112 8.13 -29.79 0.57
C GLY A 112 8.28 -29.97 2.08
N GLU A 113 9.49 -29.69 2.56
CA GLU A 113 9.84 -29.71 3.98
C GLU A 113 10.51 -28.40 4.39
N TYR A 114 10.49 -28.13 5.69
CA TYR A 114 11.24 -27.03 6.29
C TYR A 114 12.04 -27.51 7.50
N TRP A 115 13.17 -26.85 7.78
CA TRP A 115 14.08 -27.19 8.86
C TRP A 115 14.74 -25.92 9.46
N PRO A 116 15.01 -25.87 10.78
CA PRO A 116 14.65 -26.87 11.80
C PRO A 116 13.17 -26.81 12.16
N ARG A 117 12.60 -27.91 12.67
CA ARG A 117 11.24 -27.93 13.24
C ARG A 117 11.30 -27.62 14.74
N ALA A 118 10.91 -26.41 15.13
CA ALA A 118 10.92 -25.97 16.51
C ALA A 118 9.52 -25.61 17.04
N ALA A 119 9.35 -25.68 18.37
CA ALA A 119 8.11 -25.24 19.02
C ALA A 119 7.93 -23.72 18.98
N TYR A 120 9.02 -22.97 18.89
CA TYR A 120 9.09 -21.52 18.75
C TYR A 120 10.43 -21.14 18.11
N TYR A 121 10.47 -19.97 17.45
CA TYR A 121 11.68 -19.40 16.85
C TYR A 121 11.96 -18.06 17.51
N ASN A 122 13.15 -17.92 18.07
CA ASN A 122 13.65 -16.69 18.66
C ASN A 122 14.20 -15.77 17.57
N LEU A 123 14.50 -14.52 17.95
CA LEU A 123 15.18 -13.58 17.09
C LEU A 123 16.50 -14.18 16.58
N SER A 124 16.85 -13.88 15.33
CA SER A 124 18.00 -14.41 14.58
C SER A 124 18.00 -15.91 14.27
N ASP A 125 16.97 -16.67 14.69
CA ASP A 125 16.81 -18.05 14.23
C ASP A 125 16.53 -18.05 12.71
N GLU A 126 17.15 -18.98 12.00
CA GLU A 126 16.97 -19.19 10.56
C GLU A 126 16.13 -20.45 10.30
N ILE A 127 15.31 -20.40 9.26
CA ILE A 127 14.53 -21.53 8.76
C ILE A 127 14.72 -21.66 7.25
N SER A 128 14.93 -22.88 6.79
CA SER A 128 15.14 -23.20 5.38
C SER A 128 13.99 -24.07 4.86
N PHE A 129 13.63 -23.85 3.59
CA PHE A 129 12.57 -24.57 2.88
C PHE A 129 13.14 -25.32 1.68
N HIS A 130 12.65 -26.53 1.46
CA HIS A 130 13.04 -27.38 0.34
C HIS A 130 11.81 -28.06 -0.25
N CYS A 131 11.67 -28.04 -1.57
CA CYS A 131 10.54 -28.67 -2.26
C CYS A 131 10.80 -30.15 -2.54
N TYR A 132 9.74 -30.95 -2.60
CA TYR A 132 9.85 -32.32 -3.10
C TYR A 132 10.14 -32.36 -4.59
N ASP A 133 10.61 -33.50 -5.09
CA ASP A 133 10.85 -33.71 -6.52
C ASP A 133 9.60 -33.43 -7.35
N GLY A 134 9.78 -32.73 -8.48
CA GLY A 134 8.68 -32.31 -9.36
C GLY A 134 8.05 -30.96 -8.99
N TYR A 135 8.44 -30.36 -7.86
CA TYR A 135 8.00 -29.02 -7.47
C TYR A 135 9.15 -28.01 -7.56
N THR A 136 8.82 -26.78 -7.96
CA THR A 136 9.76 -25.66 -8.02
C THR A 136 9.53 -24.72 -6.85
N LEU A 137 10.60 -24.33 -6.17
CA LEU A 137 10.55 -23.34 -5.09
C LEU A 137 10.38 -21.93 -5.66
N ARG A 138 9.36 -21.21 -5.19
CA ARG A 138 9.18 -19.77 -5.36
C ARG A 138 9.25 -19.07 -4.00
N GLY A 139 9.74 -17.83 -3.98
CA GLY A 139 9.96 -17.07 -2.75
C GLY A 139 11.30 -17.38 -2.09
N SER A 140 11.46 -17.04 -0.81
CA SER A 140 12.74 -17.14 -0.11
C SER A 140 13.00 -18.55 0.41
N ALA A 141 14.10 -19.17 -0.04
CA ALA A 141 14.51 -20.50 0.43
C ALA A 141 14.93 -20.50 1.90
N ASN A 142 15.60 -19.43 2.33
CA ASN A 142 16.00 -19.22 3.72
C ASN A 142 15.32 -17.96 4.24
N ARG A 143 14.89 -17.99 5.49
CA ARG A 143 14.27 -16.84 6.18
C ARG A 143 14.80 -16.74 7.59
N THR A 144 15.02 -15.52 8.06
CA THR A 144 15.53 -15.20 9.40
C THR A 144 14.48 -14.47 10.22
N CYS A 145 14.34 -14.83 11.49
CA CYS A 145 13.44 -14.16 12.41
C CYS A 145 13.97 -12.78 12.83
N GLN A 146 13.28 -11.72 12.43
CA GLN A 146 13.67 -10.33 12.63
C GLN A 146 13.17 -9.76 13.96
N VAL A 147 13.80 -8.67 14.41
CA VAL A 147 13.44 -7.94 15.66
C VAL A 147 12.01 -7.38 15.65
N THR A 148 11.39 -7.25 14.48
CA THR A 148 9.98 -6.90 14.29
C THR A 148 9.02 -8.02 14.68
N GLY A 149 9.55 -9.22 14.99
CA GLY A 149 8.76 -10.42 15.23
C GLY A 149 8.30 -11.11 13.94
N ARG A 150 8.85 -10.72 12.79
CA ARG A 150 8.47 -11.22 11.47
C ARG A 150 9.64 -11.95 10.81
N TRP A 151 9.32 -12.84 9.88
CA TRP A 151 10.31 -13.45 9.02
C TRP A 151 10.65 -12.49 7.88
N ASP A 152 11.92 -12.31 7.57
CA ASP A 152 12.36 -11.56 6.38
C ASP A 152 12.02 -12.29 5.08
N GLY A 153 12.27 -11.68 3.93
CA GLY A 153 12.03 -12.30 2.62
C GLY A 153 10.56 -12.61 2.33
N GLN A 154 10.32 -13.40 1.29
CA GLN A 154 8.98 -13.78 0.82
C GLN A 154 8.52 -15.14 1.33
N THR A 155 7.22 -15.39 1.28
CA THR A 155 6.63 -16.72 1.53
C THR A 155 7.23 -17.76 0.59
N ALA A 156 7.80 -18.83 1.15
CA ALA A 156 8.27 -19.99 0.40
C ALA A 156 7.09 -20.82 -0.11
N ILE A 157 7.10 -21.17 -1.39
CA ILE A 157 6.00 -21.89 -2.05
C ILE A 157 6.60 -22.98 -2.93
N CYS A 158 6.13 -24.22 -2.75
CA CYS A 158 6.45 -25.33 -3.63
C CYS A 158 5.31 -25.56 -4.62
N ASP A 159 5.57 -25.28 -5.89
CA ASP A 159 4.58 -25.23 -6.96
C ASP A 159 5.00 -26.13 -8.12
N ASP A 160 4.07 -26.94 -8.63
CA ASP A 160 4.27 -27.80 -9.80
C ASP A 160 3.86 -27.10 -11.11
N GLY A 161 3.22 -25.93 -11.02
CA GLY A 161 2.77 -25.16 -12.17
C GLY A 161 1.60 -25.80 -12.93
N ALA A 162 0.90 -26.79 -12.36
CA ALA A 162 -0.20 -27.49 -13.03
C ALA A 162 -1.55 -26.76 -12.92
N GLY A 163 -1.68 -25.81 -11.99
CA GLY A 163 -2.90 -25.04 -11.76
C GLY A 163 -3.18 -23.98 -12.82
N TYR A 164 -4.44 -23.54 -12.93
CA TYR A 164 -4.78 -22.37 -13.74
C TYR A 164 -4.23 -21.10 -13.10
N CYS A 165 -4.41 -20.97 -11.79
CA CYS A 165 -3.65 -20.02 -10.98
C CYS A 165 -2.45 -20.75 -10.33
N PRO A 166 -1.33 -20.06 -10.10
CA PRO A 166 -0.20 -20.63 -9.38
C PRO A 166 -0.59 -20.98 -7.95
N ASN A 167 0.15 -21.89 -7.30
CA ASN A 167 -0.08 -22.18 -5.88
C ASN A 167 0.01 -20.87 -5.05
N PRO A 168 -1.04 -20.48 -4.30
CA PRO A 168 -1.04 -19.24 -3.53
C PRO A 168 -0.16 -19.31 -2.27
N GLY A 169 0.39 -20.49 -1.93
CA GLY A 169 1.33 -20.66 -0.82
C GLY A 169 0.64 -20.77 0.55
N ILE A 170 1.47 -20.93 1.59
CA ILE A 170 1.03 -20.93 2.99
C ILE A 170 1.92 -19.97 3.78
N PRO A 171 1.52 -18.69 3.92
CA PRO A 171 2.28 -17.72 4.70
C PRO A 171 2.51 -18.22 6.14
N ILE A 172 3.71 -18.02 6.66
CA ILE A 172 4.11 -18.59 7.96
C ILE A 172 3.16 -18.13 9.08
N GLY A 173 2.71 -19.08 9.90
CA GLY A 173 1.73 -18.84 10.97
C GLY A 173 0.27 -19.04 10.56
N THR A 174 -0.01 -19.07 9.25
CA THR A 174 -1.33 -19.39 8.70
C THR A 174 -1.50 -20.91 8.48
N ARG A 175 -2.75 -21.34 8.31
CA ARG A 175 -3.13 -22.63 7.73
C ARG A 175 -4.06 -22.39 6.55
N LYS A 176 -3.77 -23.02 5.41
CA LYS A 176 -4.58 -22.94 4.19
C LYS A 176 -5.60 -24.09 4.13
N VAL A 177 -6.80 -23.80 3.64
CA VAL A 177 -7.83 -24.78 3.30
C VAL A 177 -8.17 -24.59 1.82
N GLY A 178 -7.99 -25.66 1.05
CA GLY A 178 -8.11 -25.66 -0.42
C GLY A 178 -6.77 -26.00 -1.08
N THR A 179 -6.81 -26.98 -1.98
CA THR A 179 -5.65 -27.53 -2.70
C THR A 179 -5.88 -27.62 -4.21
N GLN A 180 -7.04 -27.15 -4.68
CA GLN A 180 -7.35 -27.06 -6.11
C GLN A 180 -7.21 -25.60 -6.54
N TYR A 181 -6.52 -25.37 -7.66
CA TYR A 181 -6.14 -24.04 -8.15
C TYR A 181 -6.69 -23.79 -9.56
N ARG A 182 -7.91 -24.29 -9.85
CA ARG A 182 -8.59 -24.04 -11.13
C ARG A 182 -9.32 -22.71 -11.07
N LEU A 183 -9.73 -22.22 -12.24
CA LEU A 183 -10.57 -21.02 -12.35
C LEU A 183 -11.80 -21.11 -11.43
N GLU A 184 -12.07 -20.05 -10.66
CA GLU A 184 -13.12 -19.91 -9.63
C GLU A 184 -12.92 -20.75 -8.35
N ASP A 185 -11.91 -21.64 -8.28
CA ASP A 185 -11.59 -22.31 -7.02
C ASP A 185 -11.13 -21.27 -5.97
N SER A 186 -11.43 -21.55 -4.70
CA SER A 186 -11.16 -20.63 -3.59
C SER A 186 -10.39 -21.31 -2.47
N VAL A 187 -9.43 -20.60 -1.91
CA VAL A 187 -8.68 -21.00 -0.71
C VAL A 187 -9.04 -20.10 0.46
N THR A 188 -9.02 -20.65 1.67
CA THR A 188 -9.29 -19.91 2.92
C THR A 188 -8.16 -20.11 3.91
N TYR A 189 -7.75 -19.02 4.56
CA TYR A 189 -6.64 -18.98 5.51
C TYR A 189 -7.13 -18.70 6.92
N TYR A 190 -6.40 -19.25 7.89
CA TYR A 190 -6.67 -19.06 9.31
C TYR A 190 -5.35 -18.85 10.05
N CYS A 191 -5.32 -17.88 10.96
CA CYS A 191 -4.20 -17.70 11.87
C CYS A 191 -4.31 -18.60 13.10
N SER A 192 -3.16 -18.91 13.68
CA SER A 192 -3.09 -19.58 14.98
C SER A 192 -3.75 -18.74 16.07
N ARG A 193 -4.24 -19.41 17.14
CA ARG A 193 -4.89 -18.73 18.27
C ARG A 193 -3.99 -17.65 18.86
N GLY A 194 -4.56 -16.46 19.06
CA GLY A 194 -3.85 -15.30 19.63
C GLY A 194 -3.26 -14.35 18.60
N LEU A 195 -3.18 -14.75 17.32
CA LEU A 195 -2.73 -13.90 16.22
C LEU A 195 -3.94 -13.40 15.41
N THR A 196 -3.79 -12.22 14.81
CA THR A 196 -4.79 -11.60 13.94
C THR A 196 -4.39 -11.75 12.49
N LEU A 197 -5.34 -12.11 11.63
CA LEU A 197 -5.11 -12.19 10.19
C LEU A 197 -5.13 -10.79 9.57
N ARG A 198 -4.03 -10.41 8.93
CA ARG A 198 -3.92 -9.26 8.01
C ARG A 198 -4.02 -9.78 6.58
N GLY A 199 -4.61 -9.00 5.68
CA GLY A 199 -4.83 -9.36 4.28
C GLY A 199 -6.16 -10.09 4.05
N SER A 200 -6.21 -10.94 3.02
CA SER A 200 -7.44 -11.66 2.65
C SER A 200 -7.57 -13.02 3.32
N GLN A 201 -8.64 -13.20 4.10
CA GLN A 201 -8.97 -14.50 4.66
C GLN A 201 -9.35 -15.51 3.58
N ARG A 202 -10.02 -15.09 2.52
CA ARG A 202 -10.41 -15.93 1.37
C ARG A 202 -9.85 -15.31 0.09
N ARG A 203 -9.27 -16.14 -0.76
CA ARG A 203 -8.78 -15.78 -2.10
C ARG A 203 -9.39 -16.72 -3.13
N THR A 204 -9.74 -16.19 -4.29
CA THR A 204 -10.39 -16.93 -5.39
C THR A 204 -9.58 -16.76 -6.67
N CYS A 205 -9.35 -17.85 -7.38
CA CYS A 205 -8.64 -17.84 -8.65
C CYS A 205 -9.49 -17.18 -9.74
N GLN A 206 -8.99 -16.12 -10.36
CA GLN A 206 -9.69 -15.29 -11.34
C GLN A 206 -9.31 -15.65 -12.77
N GLU A 207 -10.11 -15.21 -13.75
CA GLU A 207 -9.90 -15.45 -15.19
C GLU A 207 -8.57 -14.87 -15.74
N GLY A 208 -7.92 -13.95 -15.01
CA GLY A 208 -6.59 -13.45 -15.35
C GLY A 208 -5.43 -14.36 -14.92
N GLY A 209 -5.70 -15.55 -14.37
CA GLY A 209 -4.66 -16.43 -13.81
C GLY A 209 -4.07 -15.94 -12.48
N SER A 210 -4.70 -14.94 -11.85
CA SER A 210 -4.29 -14.36 -10.56
C SER A 210 -5.29 -14.67 -9.45
N TRP A 211 -4.83 -14.56 -8.20
CA TRP A 211 -5.68 -14.73 -7.03
C TRP A 211 -6.27 -13.40 -6.59
N SER A 212 -7.58 -13.38 -6.34
CA SER A 212 -8.25 -12.20 -5.77
C SER A 212 -7.72 -11.85 -4.37
N GLY A 213 -7.89 -10.59 -3.97
CA GLY A 213 -7.44 -10.13 -2.67
C GLY A 213 -5.91 -10.06 -2.56
N THR A 214 -5.41 -9.89 -1.33
CA THR A 214 -3.97 -9.84 -1.03
C THR A 214 -3.53 -11.05 -0.20
N GLU A 215 -2.24 -11.39 -0.24
CA GLU A 215 -1.66 -12.49 0.55
C GLU A 215 -1.89 -12.26 2.06
N PRO A 216 -2.38 -13.26 2.81
CA PRO A 216 -2.59 -13.10 4.23
C PRO A 216 -1.28 -13.20 5.03
N SER A 217 -1.24 -12.54 6.18
CA SER A 217 -0.18 -12.72 7.18
C SER A 217 -0.77 -12.76 8.59
N CYS A 218 -0.10 -13.45 9.50
CA CYS A 218 -0.52 -13.49 10.90
C CYS A 218 0.28 -12.50 11.73
N GLN A 219 -0.42 -11.55 12.34
CA GLN A 219 0.15 -10.48 13.14
C GLN A 219 -0.08 -10.74 14.63
N ASP A 220 0.98 -10.65 15.43
CA ASP A 220 0.88 -10.59 16.89
C ASP A 220 0.78 -9.12 17.35
N SER A 221 0.44 -8.93 18.62
CA SER A 221 0.32 -7.66 19.33
C SER A 221 1.56 -6.76 19.21
N PHE A 222 2.76 -7.34 19.29
CA PHE A 222 4.04 -6.61 19.25
C PHE A 222 4.61 -6.44 17.84
N MET A 223 4.03 -7.07 16.82
CA MET A 223 4.53 -6.94 15.45
C MET A 223 4.24 -5.55 14.89
N TYR A 224 5.18 -5.03 14.11
CA TYR A 224 5.09 -3.76 13.42
C TYR A 224 5.82 -3.82 12.08
N ASP A 225 5.43 -2.92 11.18
CA ASP A 225 6.08 -2.64 9.91
C ASP A 225 7.25 -1.66 10.14
N THR A 226 8.38 -1.85 9.46
CA THR A 226 9.47 -0.86 9.50
C THR A 226 9.17 0.33 8.59
N PRO A 227 9.77 1.51 8.82
CA PRO A 227 9.56 2.66 7.94
C PRO A 227 9.85 2.37 6.46
N ALA A 228 10.94 1.64 6.19
CA ALA A 228 11.34 1.28 4.83
C ALA A 228 10.32 0.35 4.14
N GLU A 229 9.84 -0.68 4.85
CA GLU A 229 8.81 -1.59 4.33
C GLU A 229 7.52 -0.85 3.97
N VAL A 230 7.09 0.08 4.84
CA VAL A 230 5.87 0.88 4.60
C VAL A 230 6.07 1.83 3.44
N ALA A 231 7.19 2.55 3.38
CA ALA A 231 7.47 3.51 2.31
C ALA A 231 7.51 2.82 0.95
N GLU A 232 8.20 1.68 0.85
CA GLU A 232 8.30 0.89 -0.38
C GLU A 232 6.92 0.37 -0.81
N ALA A 233 6.18 -0.29 0.08
CA ALA A 233 4.90 -0.89 -0.26
C ALA A 233 3.83 0.15 -0.60
N PHE A 234 3.78 1.25 0.17
CA PHE A 234 2.84 2.34 -0.07
C PHE A 234 3.13 3.07 -1.37
N LEU A 235 4.39 3.44 -1.64
CA LEU A 235 4.77 4.12 -2.88
C LEU A 235 4.59 3.23 -4.10
N SER A 236 4.94 1.94 -4.01
CA SER A 236 4.80 1.03 -5.15
C SER A 236 3.33 0.89 -5.57
N SER A 237 2.41 0.72 -4.61
CA SER A 237 0.97 0.65 -4.89
C SER A 237 0.42 1.99 -5.37
N LEU A 238 0.79 3.10 -4.71
CA LEU A 238 0.28 4.43 -5.08
C LEU A 238 0.78 4.91 -6.43
N THR A 239 2.06 4.73 -6.75
CA THR A 239 2.63 5.18 -8.02
C THR A 239 1.89 4.50 -9.15
N GLU A 240 1.64 3.20 -9.08
CA GLU A 240 0.82 2.51 -10.09
C GLU A 240 -0.63 3.01 -10.15
N THR A 241 -1.24 3.34 -9.01
CA THR A 241 -2.56 3.99 -9.02
C THR A 241 -2.51 5.31 -9.79
N ILE A 242 -1.46 6.11 -9.59
CA ILE A 242 -1.23 7.37 -10.29
C ILE A 242 -1.03 7.12 -11.79
N GLU A 243 -0.16 6.20 -12.18
CA GLU A 243 0.14 5.86 -13.57
C GLU A 243 -1.05 5.28 -14.34
N GLY A 244 -1.99 4.64 -13.63
CA GLY A 244 -3.20 4.11 -14.25
C GLY A 244 -4.32 5.16 -14.39
N VAL A 245 -4.21 6.35 -13.78
CA VAL A 245 -5.08 7.51 -14.06
C VAL A 245 -4.99 7.88 -15.55
N ASP A 246 -3.93 7.37 -16.21
CA ASP A 246 -3.39 7.92 -17.43
C ASP A 246 -3.53 7.01 -18.66
N ALA A 247 -4.12 5.83 -18.50
CA ALA A 247 -4.40 4.92 -19.61
C ALA A 247 -5.82 5.14 -20.16
N GLU A 248 -5.96 5.62 -21.40
CA GLU A 248 -7.24 5.53 -22.13
C GLU A 248 -7.63 4.04 -22.28
N ASP A 249 -8.90 3.75 -21.96
CA ASP A 249 -9.56 2.44 -22.03
C ASP A 249 -9.18 1.64 -23.29
N GLY A 250 -8.64 0.44 -23.09
CA GLY A 250 -8.48 -0.54 -24.16
C GLY A 250 -7.76 -1.83 -23.81
N HIS A 251 -7.01 -1.91 -22.72
CA HIS A 251 -6.24 -3.12 -22.40
C HIS A 251 -6.90 -3.99 -21.34
N ILE A 252 -7.24 -5.21 -21.77
CA ILE A 252 -7.70 -6.32 -20.95
C ILE A 252 -6.54 -6.77 -20.04
N PRO A 253 -6.70 -6.82 -18.71
CA PRO A 253 -5.66 -7.36 -17.84
C PRO A 253 -5.67 -8.89 -17.96
N GLY A 254 -4.67 -9.43 -18.67
CA GLY A 254 -4.50 -10.87 -18.88
C GLY A 254 -3.29 -11.24 -19.73
N ASP A 255 -2.75 -10.32 -20.53
CA ASP A 255 -1.56 -10.58 -21.33
C ASP A 255 -0.28 -10.05 -20.65
N GLN A 256 0.78 -10.86 -20.62
CA GLN A 256 2.12 -10.48 -20.16
C GLN A 256 2.83 -9.49 -21.12
N GLN A 257 2.10 -8.55 -21.73
CA GLN A 257 2.65 -7.60 -22.69
C GLN A 257 2.85 -6.22 -22.06
N LYS A 258 4.14 -5.81 -22.03
CA LYS A 258 4.66 -4.44 -22.03
C LYS A 258 3.91 -3.48 -21.08
N ARG A 259 4.20 -3.58 -19.77
CA ARG A 259 3.82 -2.53 -18.81
C ARG A 259 4.58 -1.25 -19.15
N LYS A 260 3.82 -0.22 -19.51
CA LYS A 260 4.28 1.12 -19.83
C LYS A 260 3.62 2.05 -18.82
N ILE A 261 4.42 2.74 -18.04
CA ILE A 261 3.95 3.70 -17.05
C ILE A 261 3.54 4.96 -17.84
N VAL A 262 2.25 5.31 -17.85
CA VAL A 262 1.74 6.48 -18.60
C VAL A 262 1.46 7.60 -17.61
N LEU A 263 1.75 8.85 -17.97
CA LEU A 263 1.39 10.08 -17.24
C LEU A 263 0.53 10.95 -18.17
N ASP A 264 -0.76 11.14 -17.87
CA ASP A 264 -1.75 11.85 -18.68
C ASP A 264 -2.45 12.92 -17.81
N PRO A 265 -2.35 14.20 -18.18
CA PRO A 265 -3.09 15.26 -17.49
C PRO A 265 -4.63 15.20 -17.66
N SER A 266 -5.20 14.25 -18.41
CA SER A 266 -6.65 14.14 -18.63
C SER A 266 -7.43 13.31 -17.61
N GLY A 267 -6.76 12.43 -16.86
CA GLY A 267 -7.38 11.66 -15.78
C GLY A 267 -7.45 12.44 -14.47
N SER A 268 -8.61 12.46 -13.83
CA SER A 268 -8.79 13.15 -12.54
C SER A 268 -8.57 12.20 -11.37
N MET A 269 -7.67 12.54 -10.45
CA MET A 269 -7.47 11.82 -9.20
C MET A 269 -7.99 12.63 -8.01
N ASN A 270 -8.71 11.98 -7.11
CA ASN A 270 -9.13 12.56 -5.84
C ASN A 270 -8.44 11.82 -4.69
N ILE A 271 -7.82 12.58 -3.78
CA ILE A 271 -7.18 12.05 -2.56
C ILE A 271 -7.95 12.56 -1.35
N TYR A 272 -8.44 11.66 -0.50
CA TYR A 272 -9.17 11.97 0.72
C TYR A 272 -8.30 11.65 1.93
N LEU A 273 -7.84 12.69 2.62
CA LEU A 273 -7.05 12.60 3.83
C LEU A 273 -8.00 12.62 5.04
N VAL A 274 -8.05 11.51 5.78
CA VAL A 274 -8.95 11.31 6.92
C VAL A 274 -8.12 11.07 8.17
N LEU A 275 -8.12 12.05 9.08
CA LEU A 275 -7.29 12.04 10.28
C LEU A 275 -8.14 11.88 11.54
N ASP A 276 -7.89 10.83 12.31
CA ASP A 276 -8.52 10.59 13.60
C ASP A 276 -7.97 11.54 14.66
N GLY A 277 -8.84 12.39 15.21
CA GLY A 277 -8.56 13.34 16.29
C GLY A 277 -9.21 12.95 17.61
N SER A 278 -9.59 11.68 17.78
CA SER A 278 -10.18 11.18 19.03
C SER A 278 -9.16 11.10 20.17
N ASP A 279 -9.69 10.96 21.39
CA ASP A 279 -8.86 10.97 22.61
C ASP A 279 -7.87 9.79 22.71
N SER A 280 -8.18 8.69 22.02
CA SER A 280 -7.35 7.48 22.01
C SER A 280 -6.06 7.67 21.22
N ILE A 281 -6.04 8.56 20.23
CA ILE A 281 -4.83 8.88 19.43
C ILE A 281 -3.81 9.66 20.27
N GLY A 282 -4.27 10.74 20.92
CA GLY A 282 -3.42 11.66 21.68
C GLY A 282 -2.65 12.67 20.82
N ALA A 283 -2.34 13.82 21.42
CA ALA A 283 -1.79 14.98 20.71
C ALA A 283 -0.49 14.71 19.94
N ARG A 284 0.48 13.99 20.55
CA ARG A 284 1.76 13.66 19.89
C ARG A 284 1.56 12.86 18.60
N ASN A 285 0.76 11.79 18.67
CA ASN A 285 0.50 10.94 17.52
C ASN A 285 -0.31 11.67 16.44
N PHE A 286 -1.25 12.52 16.85
CA PHE A 286 -2.01 13.37 15.93
C PHE A 286 -1.11 14.35 15.17
N THR A 287 -0.20 15.02 15.87
CA THR A 287 0.75 15.95 15.25
C THR A 287 1.71 15.23 14.31
N GLY A 288 2.27 14.09 14.69
CA GLY A 288 3.14 13.32 13.79
C GLY A 288 2.38 12.83 12.55
N ALA A 289 1.17 12.29 12.72
CA ALA A 289 0.29 11.92 11.59
C ALA A 289 -0.01 13.11 10.65
N LYS A 290 -0.19 14.31 11.20
CA LYS A 290 -0.35 15.54 10.42
C LYS A 290 0.90 15.89 9.61
N ASN A 291 2.08 15.82 10.21
CA ASN A 291 3.35 16.06 9.52
C ASN A 291 3.57 15.04 8.39
N CYS A 292 3.26 13.77 8.63
CA CYS A 292 3.36 12.71 7.63
C CYS A 292 2.46 12.98 6.41
N LEU A 293 1.26 13.50 6.62
CA LEU A 293 0.37 13.91 5.54
C LEU A 293 0.91 15.11 4.73
N LYS A 294 1.70 16.00 5.35
CA LYS A 294 2.35 17.11 4.67
C LYS A 294 3.43 16.60 3.71
N ASP A 295 4.30 15.75 4.20
CA ASP A 295 5.36 15.11 3.40
C ASP A 295 4.77 14.26 2.26
N PHE A 296 3.64 13.60 2.52
CA PHE A 296 2.86 12.89 1.51
C PHE A 296 2.40 13.80 0.37
N ILE A 297 1.78 14.94 0.69
CA ILE A 297 1.30 15.91 -0.30
C ILE A 297 2.46 16.43 -1.15
N GLU A 298 3.59 16.76 -0.51
CA GLU A 298 4.81 17.20 -1.20
C GLU A 298 5.33 16.12 -2.14
N LYS A 299 5.38 14.87 -1.68
CA LYS A 299 5.79 13.74 -2.53
C LYS A 299 4.87 13.56 -3.73
N VAL A 300 3.56 13.60 -3.53
CA VAL A 300 2.59 13.50 -4.64
C VAL A 300 2.78 14.64 -5.64
N ALA A 301 2.98 15.88 -5.15
CA ALA A 301 3.24 17.03 -6.00
C ALA A 301 4.55 16.88 -6.80
N SER A 302 5.58 16.22 -6.25
CA SER A 302 6.86 15.97 -6.94
C SER A 302 6.72 15.12 -8.21
N TYR A 303 5.67 14.30 -8.33
CA TYR A 303 5.39 13.53 -9.55
C TYR A 303 4.80 14.39 -10.69
N GLY A 304 4.50 15.66 -10.43
CA GLY A 304 3.91 16.58 -11.40
C GLY A 304 2.40 16.39 -11.60
N VAL A 305 1.75 15.54 -10.77
CA VAL A 305 0.30 15.35 -10.77
C VAL A 305 -0.39 16.35 -9.86
N LYS A 306 -1.62 16.76 -10.23
CA LYS A 306 -2.42 17.74 -9.48
C LYS A 306 -3.76 17.13 -9.04
N PRO A 307 -3.77 16.19 -8.08
CA PRO A 307 -5.01 15.62 -7.58
C PRO A 307 -5.81 16.65 -6.79
N LYS A 308 -7.12 16.43 -6.70
CA LYS A 308 -7.99 17.20 -5.81
C LYS A 308 -8.01 16.57 -4.43
N TYR A 309 -7.71 17.35 -3.41
CA TYR A 309 -7.69 16.89 -2.02
C TYR A 309 -9.03 17.12 -1.32
N GLY A 310 -9.48 16.13 -0.56
CA GLY A 310 -10.46 16.27 0.52
C GLY A 310 -9.74 16.08 1.85
N LEU A 311 -10.04 16.93 2.84
CA LEU A 311 -9.39 16.90 4.15
C LEU A 311 -10.45 16.88 5.25
N VAL A 312 -10.44 15.80 6.03
CA VAL A 312 -11.39 15.56 7.11
C VAL A 312 -10.62 15.18 8.36
N THR A 313 -10.90 15.86 9.47
CA THR A 313 -10.53 15.36 10.80
C THR A 313 -11.80 14.91 11.52
N TYR A 314 -11.71 13.91 12.39
CA TYR A 314 -12.91 13.42 13.07
C TYR A 314 -12.66 12.96 14.51
N ALA A 315 -13.70 13.08 15.32
CA ALA A 315 -13.83 12.41 16.60
C ALA A 315 -15.28 11.91 16.74
N THR A 316 -16.07 12.48 17.65
CA THR A 316 -17.52 12.21 17.73
C THR A 316 -18.26 12.67 16.47
N ASP A 317 -17.88 13.82 15.96
CA ASP A 317 -18.42 14.44 14.74
C ASP A 317 -17.25 14.77 13.78
N PRO A 318 -17.42 14.60 12.46
CA PRO A 318 -16.39 14.95 11.49
C PRO A 318 -16.34 16.47 11.25
N LYS A 319 -15.14 16.99 10.99
CA LYS A 319 -14.86 18.37 10.58
C LYS A 319 -14.23 18.33 9.19
N VAL A 320 -15.02 18.72 8.18
CA VAL A 320 -14.56 18.83 6.79
C VAL A 320 -13.87 20.18 6.61
N LEU A 321 -12.58 20.13 6.31
CA LEU A 321 -11.72 21.31 6.13
C LEU A 321 -11.54 21.65 4.66
N ILE A 322 -11.44 20.63 3.81
CA ILE A 322 -11.35 20.78 2.36
C ILE A 322 -12.33 19.80 1.71
N ARG A 323 -13.10 20.30 0.74
CA ARG A 323 -13.89 19.47 -0.18
C ARG A 323 -13.21 19.45 -1.54
N VAL A 324 -13.22 18.29 -2.21
CA VAL A 324 -12.69 18.13 -3.58
C VAL A 324 -13.39 19.02 -4.63
N SER A 325 -14.58 19.54 -4.31
CA SER A 325 -15.29 20.52 -5.15
C SER A 325 -14.72 21.94 -5.07
N ASN A 326 -13.88 22.23 -4.07
CA ASN A 326 -13.23 23.54 -3.95
C ASN A 326 -12.22 23.73 -5.10
N PRO A 327 -12.23 24.85 -5.84
CA PRO A 327 -11.26 25.12 -6.90
C PRO A 327 -9.79 25.07 -6.44
N LYS A 328 -9.52 25.41 -5.17
CA LYS A 328 -8.17 25.36 -4.58
C LYS A 328 -7.78 23.96 -4.08
N SER A 329 -8.66 22.97 -4.15
CA SER A 329 -8.36 21.61 -3.66
C SER A 329 -7.24 20.91 -4.43
N ALA A 330 -6.87 21.40 -5.63
CA ALA A 330 -5.75 20.89 -6.42
C ALA A 330 -4.42 21.64 -6.19
N ASP A 331 -4.42 22.65 -5.31
CA ASP A 331 -3.25 23.44 -4.95
C ASP A 331 -2.61 22.84 -3.69
N ALA A 332 -1.49 22.14 -3.88
CA ALA A 332 -0.78 21.41 -2.82
C ALA A 332 -0.31 22.33 -1.68
N ASP A 333 0.15 23.56 -2.01
CA ASP A 333 0.61 24.53 -1.02
C ASP A 333 -0.57 25.00 -0.17
N TRP A 334 -1.70 25.34 -0.81
CA TRP A 334 -2.91 25.76 -0.11
C TRP A 334 -3.49 24.66 0.78
N VAL A 335 -3.47 23.40 0.33
CA VAL A 335 -3.90 22.23 1.11
C VAL A 335 -3.00 22.06 2.34
N THR A 336 -1.69 22.18 2.16
CA THR A 336 -0.70 22.13 3.24
C THR A 336 -0.92 23.24 4.27
N GLU A 337 -1.21 24.46 3.83
CA GLU A 337 -1.57 25.56 4.74
C GLU A 337 -2.84 25.29 5.55
N GLN A 338 -3.84 24.59 4.98
CA GLN A 338 -5.04 24.20 5.75
C GLN A 338 -4.71 23.11 6.76
N LEU A 339 -3.83 22.17 6.39
CA LEU A 339 -3.37 21.11 7.27
C LEU A 339 -2.62 21.72 8.49
N ASP A 340 -1.75 22.70 8.27
CA ASP A 340 -0.98 23.36 9.34
C ASP A 340 -1.89 24.03 10.40
N LYS A 341 -3.06 24.54 10.00
CA LYS A 341 -4.05 25.18 10.89
C LYS A 341 -4.78 24.21 11.82
N ILE A 342 -4.68 22.91 11.60
CA ILE A 342 -5.40 21.91 12.40
C ILE A 342 -4.69 21.72 13.75
N SER A 343 -5.48 21.81 14.81
CA SER A 343 -5.08 21.49 16.18
C SER A 343 -5.77 20.23 16.67
N TYR A 344 -5.06 19.43 17.47
CA TYR A 344 -5.67 18.30 18.20
C TYR A 344 -6.80 18.74 19.13
N ASP A 345 -6.69 19.95 19.70
CA ASP A 345 -7.70 20.48 20.62
C ASP A 345 -9.05 20.80 19.94
N ASP A 346 -9.12 20.82 18.60
CA ASP A 346 -10.36 21.06 17.85
C ASP A 346 -11.47 20.05 18.19
N HIS A 347 -11.09 18.83 18.60
CA HIS A 347 -12.01 17.73 18.94
C HIS A 347 -12.13 17.46 20.45
N LYS A 348 -11.42 18.22 21.29
CA LYS A 348 -11.27 17.96 22.74
C LYS A 348 -12.59 17.87 23.52
N LEU A 349 -13.61 18.64 23.13
CA LEU A 349 -14.90 18.65 23.82
C LEU A 349 -15.78 17.44 23.48
N LYS A 350 -15.54 16.81 22.33
CA LYS A 350 -16.31 15.67 21.80
C LYS A 350 -15.37 14.65 21.19
N ALA A 351 -14.59 14.03 22.06
CA ALA A 351 -13.44 13.21 21.67
C ALA A 351 -13.75 11.71 21.46
N GLY A 352 -15.00 11.35 21.16
CA GLY A 352 -15.36 9.98 20.78
C GLY A 352 -14.77 9.58 19.41
N THR A 353 -15.05 8.36 18.94
CA THR A 353 -14.44 7.83 17.69
C THR A 353 -15.52 7.31 16.75
N ASN A 354 -15.98 8.16 15.83
CA ASN A 354 -17.04 7.87 14.85
C ASN A 354 -16.50 7.80 13.41
N THR A 355 -15.70 6.77 13.14
CA THR A 355 -15.09 6.53 11.81
C THR A 355 -16.14 6.40 10.70
N LYS A 356 -17.32 5.84 11.02
CA LYS A 356 -18.42 5.72 10.06
C LYS A 356 -18.87 7.08 9.53
N LYS A 357 -19.11 8.06 10.40
CA LYS A 357 -19.47 9.43 9.95
C LYS A 357 -18.35 10.09 9.16
N ALA A 358 -17.10 9.85 9.52
CA ALA A 358 -15.95 10.40 8.77
C ALA A 358 -15.90 9.88 7.33
N LEU A 359 -16.07 8.57 7.14
CA LEU A 359 -16.16 7.96 5.81
C LEU A 359 -17.43 8.39 5.06
N LEU A 360 -18.52 8.69 5.77
CA LEU A 360 -19.73 9.23 5.14
C LEU A 360 -19.49 10.64 4.54
N GLU A 361 -18.65 11.47 5.15
CA GLU A 361 -18.25 12.74 4.53
C GLU A 361 -17.43 12.52 3.26
N VAL A 362 -16.60 11.47 3.22
CA VAL A 362 -15.89 11.06 2.00
C VAL A 362 -16.87 10.60 0.93
N TYR A 363 -17.82 9.73 1.27
CA TYR A 363 -18.91 9.32 0.38
C TYR A 363 -19.66 10.55 -0.17
N ASN A 364 -20.03 11.51 0.69
CA ASN A 364 -20.72 12.73 0.28
C ASN A 364 -19.89 13.62 -0.65
N MET A 365 -18.56 13.58 -0.55
CA MET A 365 -17.67 14.29 -1.48
C MET A 365 -17.52 13.59 -2.83
N MET A 366 -17.78 12.27 -2.89
CA MET A 366 -17.82 11.50 -4.15
C MET A 366 -19.22 11.57 -4.80
N SER A 367 -20.27 11.67 -3.98
CA SER A 367 -21.66 11.63 -4.43
C SER A 367 -22.02 12.84 -5.29
N TRP A 368 -22.79 12.56 -6.34
CA TRP A 368 -23.44 13.54 -7.20
C TRP A 368 -24.96 13.56 -6.93
N GLY A 369 -25.63 14.66 -7.30
CA GLY A 369 -27.08 14.72 -7.27
C GLY A 369 -27.70 13.73 -8.26
N VAL A 370 -28.89 13.22 -7.96
CA VAL A 370 -29.64 12.32 -8.85
C VAL A 370 -29.81 12.99 -10.21
N ASN A 371 -29.26 12.38 -11.27
CA ASN A 371 -29.23 12.85 -12.68
C ASN A 371 -28.13 13.85 -13.10
N ASN A 372 -27.14 14.17 -12.25
CA ASN A 372 -25.97 14.99 -12.61
C ASN A 372 -24.68 14.17 -12.54
N PHE A 373 -24.52 13.17 -13.40
CA PHE A 373 -23.25 12.45 -13.52
C PHE A 373 -22.21 13.36 -14.20
N PRO A 374 -21.07 13.67 -13.58
CA PRO A 374 -19.97 14.33 -14.28
C PRO A 374 -19.54 13.46 -15.48
N ASP A 375 -19.30 14.05 -16.65
CA ASP A 375 -18.99 13.31 -17.91
C ASP A 375 -17.82 12.30 -17.78
N ASN A 376 -16.97 12.49 -16.77
CA ASN A 376 -15.73 11.78 -16.48
C ASN A 376 -15.73 11.05 -15.12
N TRP A 377 -16.89 10.86 -14.47
CA TRP A 377 -16.98 10.17 -13.16
C TRP A 377 -16.38 8.75 -13.18
N ASN A 378 -16.52 8.04 -14.30
CA ASN A 378 -16.04 6.67 -14.48
C ASN A 378 -14.54 6.58 -14.77
N ARG A 379 -13.86 7.73 -14.98
CA ARG A 379 -12.41 7.85 -15.18
C ARG A 379 -11.70 8.34 -13.92
N THR A 380 -12.43 8.91 -12.97
CA THR A 380 -11.84 9.44 -11.74
C THR A 380 -11.35 8.30 -10.84
N ARG A 381 -10.08 8.35 -10.45
CA ARG A 381 -9.54 7.46 -9.42
C ARG A 381 -9.66 8.09 -8.04
N HIS A 382 -9.97 7.27 -7.05
CA HIS A 382 -10.21 7.70 -5.69
C HIS A 382 -9.23 7.02 -4.73
N VAL A 383 -8.51 7.81 -3.95
CA VAL A 383 -7.57 7.33 -2.93
C VAL A 383 -8.00 7.85 -1.58
N ILE A 384 -8.29 6.96 -0.63
CA ILE A 384 -8.58 7.30 0.77
C ILE A 384 -7.35 6.95 1.60
N VAL A 385 -6.81 7.93 2.32
CA VAL A 385 -5.71 7.75 3.28
C VAL A 385 -6.27 8.01 4.68
N LEU A 386 -6.47 6.94 5.43
CA LEU A 386 -7.06 6.96 6.78
C LEU A 386 -5.98 6.71 7.84
N LEU A 387 -5.82 7.64 8.77
CA LEU A 387 -4.92 7.52 9.91
C LEU A 387 -5.76 7.38 11.19
N THR A 388 -5.75 6.19 11.81
CA THR A 388 -6.59 5.85 12.97
C THR A 388 -5.99 4.69 13.77
N ASP A 389 -6.39 4.54 15.03
CA ASP A 389 -6.09 3.35 15.83
C ASP A 389 -7.08 2.19 15.57
N GLY A 390 -8.14 2.43 14.80
CA GLY A 390 -9.18 1.45 14.50
C GLY A 390 -10.14 1.16 15.66
N LEU A 391 -10.08 1.93 16.76
CA LEU A 391 -10.91 1.75 17.97
C LEU A 391 -12.21 2.56 17.90
N HIS A 392 -12.98 2.39 16.83
CA HIS A 392 -14.29 3.05 16.70
C HIS A 392 -15.27 2.59 17.80
N ASN A 393 -15.98 3.54 18.40
CA ASN A 393 -16.92 3.30 19.50
C ASN A 393 -18.29 3.97 19.26
N MET A 394 -18.46 4.68 18.15
CA MET A 394 -19.70 5.35 17.74
C MET A 394 -20.03 5.04 16.27
N GLY A 395 -21.31 5.12 15.91
CA GLY A 395 -21.78 4.98 14.53
C GLY A 395 -21.97 3.54 14.03
N GLY A 396 -21.39 2.56 14.71
CA GLY A 396 -21.41 1.15 14.30
C GLY A 396 -20.27 0.82 13.34
N ASP A 397 -20.43 -0.25 12.57
CA ASP A 397 -19.39 -0.75 11.66
C ASP A 397 -19.12 0.24 10.50
N PRO A 398 -17.90 0.79 10.36
CA PRO A 398 -17.54 1.67 9.25
C PRO A 398 -17.41 0.96 7.89
N VAL A 399 -17.24 -0.37 7.86
CA VAL A 399 -17.09 -1.14 6.61
C VAL A 399 -18.34 -1.03 5.72
N THR A 400 -19.52 -0.79 6.30
CA THR A 400 -20.74 -0.58 5.52
C THR A 400 -20.60 0.60 4.56
N VAL A 401 -19.91 1.67 4.97
CA VAL A 401 -19.71 2.86 4.12
C VAL A 401 -18.73 2.57 2.99
N ILE A 402 -17.77 1.67 3.20
CA ILE A 402 -16.88 1.22 2.12
C ILE A 402 -17.68 0.47 1.05
N HIS A 403 -18.65 -0.36 1.45
CA HIS A 403 -19.58 -0.98 0.50
C HIS A 403 -20.42 0.07 -0.25
N ASP A 404 -20.95 1.07 0.46
CA ASP A 404 -21.71 2.16 -0.17
C ASP A 404 -20.86 2.96 -1.17
N ILE A 405 -19.58 3.24 -0.86
CA ILE A 405 -18.64 3.91 -1.77
C ILE A 405 -18.37 3.04 -3.01
N ARG A 406 -18.11 1.74 -2.83
CA ARG A 406 -17.88 0.81 -3.94
C ARG A 406 -19.10 0.73 -4.86
N ASP A 407 -20.30 0.76 -4.28
CA ASP A 407 -21.56 0.77 -5.02
C ASP A 407 -21.76 2.06 -5.81
N LEU A 408 -21.48 3.22 -5.20
CA LEU A 408 -21.51 4.52 -5.87
C LEU A 408 -20.57 4.56 -7.09
N LEU A 409 -19.37 3.97 -6.96
CA LEU A 409 -18.34 3.93 -8.01
C LEU A 409 -18.48 2.75 -8.98
N ASN A 410 -19.52 1.92 -8.81
CA ASN A 410 -19.80 0.71 -9.60
C ASN A 410 -18.63 -0.30 -9.61
N ILE A 411 -17.95 -0.47 -8.48
CA ILE A 411 -16.79 -1.37 -8.32
C ILE A 411 -17.24 -2.76 -7.88
N GLY A 412 -16.69 -3.80 -8.51
CA GLY A 412 -16.98 -5.21 -8.22
C GLY A 412 -18.37 -5.69 -8.68
N ARG A 413 -19.12 -4.87 -9.41
CA ARG A 413 -20.47 -5.19 -9.91
C ARG A 413 -20.47 -5.97 -11.22
N ASN A 414 -19.45 -5.77 -12.06
CA ASN A 414 -19.29 -6.45 -13.35
C ASN A 414 -18.02 -7.31 -13.35
N ARG A 415 -18.16 -8.62 -13.58
CA ARG A 415 -17.00 -9.54 -13.62
C ARG A 415 -16.02 -9.23 -14.76
N LYS A 416 -16.52 -8.74 -15.91
CA LYS A 416 -15.68 -8.39 -17.07
C LYS A 416 -14.96 -7.06 -16.91
N ASN A 417 -15.48 -6.17 -16.06
CA ASN A 417 -14.85 -4.90 -15.72
C ASN A 417 -15.05 -4.65 -14.22
N PRO A 418 -14.19 -5.24 -13.36
CA PRO A 418 -14.33 -5.13 -11.91
C PRO A 418 -14.11 -3.70 -11.38
N ARG A 419 -13.37 -2.86 -12.11
CA ARG A 419 -13.04 -1.47 -11.72
C ARG A 419 -12.34 -1.34 -10.36
N GLU A 420 -11.63 -2.37 -9.89
CA GLU A 420 -10.92 -2.33 -8.59
C GLU A 420 -9.82 -1.26 -8.55
N ASP A 421 -9.27 -0.87 -9.71
CA ASP A 421 -8.20 0.14 -9.82
C ASP A 421 -8.69 1.58 -9.60
N TYR A 422 -10.01 1.80 -9.47
CA TYR A 422 -10.59 3.13 -9.29
C TYR A 422 -10.76 3.53 -7.83
N LEU A 423 -10.49 2.62 -6.88
CA LEU A 423 -10.55 2.90 -5.45
C LEU A 423 -9.41 2.21 -4.68
N ASP A 424 -8.60 3.02 -4.01
CA ASP A 424 -7.58 2.57 -3.07
C ASP A 424 -7.86 3.13 -1.68
N ILE A 425 -7.85 2.28 -0.66
CA ILE A 425 -8.08 2.66 0.73
C ILE A 425 -6.88 2.21 1.54
N TYR A 426 -6.01 3.16 1.88
CA TYR A 426 -4.86 2.97 2.73
C TYR A 426 -5.21 3.30 4.18
N VAL A 427 -4.85 2.42 5.11
CA VAL A 427 -5.10 2.60 6.55
C VAL A 427 -3.79 2.48 7.32
N PHE A 428 -3.39 3.57 7.95
CA PHE A 428 -2.23 3.63 8.83
C PHE A 428 -2.69 3.59 10.28
N GLY A 429 -2.25 2.55 10.98
CA GLY A 429 -2.44 2.36 12.41
C GLY A 429 -1.66 3.41 13.19
N VAL A 430 -2.34 4.44 13.69
CA VAL A 430 -1.75 5.51 14.48
C VAL A 430 -2.34 5.47 15.88
N GLY A 431 -1.47 5.54 16.89
CA GLY A 431 -1.91 5.59 18.29
C GLY A 431 -1.29 4.51 19.15
N PRO A 432 -1.49 4.61 20.47
CA PRO A 432 -0.90 3.70 21.46
C PRO A 432 -1.42 2.25 21.37
N LEU A 433 -2.65 2.05 20.91
CA LEU A 433 -3.32 0.76 20.88
C LEU A 433 -4.07 0.60 19.56
N VAL A 434 -3.45 -0.05 18.58
CA VAL A 434 -4.05 -0.24 17.26
C VAL A 434 -4.82 -1.56 17.18
N ASN A 435 -6.09 -1.49 16.80
CA ASN A 435 -6.90 -2.66 16.48
C ASN A 435 -6.65 -3.12 15.03
N GLN A 436 -5.78 -4.11 14.89
CA GLN A 436 -5.36 -4.65 13.59
C GLN A 436 -6.49 -5.26 12.76
N GLU A 437 -7.50 -5.87 13.40
CA GLU A 437 -8.64 -6.47 12.72
C GLU A 437 -9.49 -5.39 12.04
N ASN A 438 -9.78 -4.32 12.76
CA ASN A 438 -10.60 -3.22 12.28
C ASN A 438 -9.92 -2.44 11.15
N ILE A 439 -8.63 -2.12 11.26
CA ILE A 439 -7.91 -1.41 10.19
C ILE A 439 -7.76 -2.30 8.92
N ASN A 440 -7.56 -3.60 9.09
CA ASN A 440 -7.49 -4.56 7.98
C ASN A 440 -8.85 -4.77 7.28
N ALA A 441 -9.96 -4.59 8.01
CA ALA A 441 -11.29 -4.66 7.43
C ALA A 441 -11.62 -3.48 6.52
N LEU A 442 -11.03 -2.31 6.79
CA LEU A 442 -11.24 -1.09 6.02
C LEU A 442 -10.33 -0.96 4.80
N ALA A 443 -9.08 -1.43 4.90
CA ALA A 443 -8.09 -1.29 3.84
C ALA A 443 -8.45 -2.11 2.58
N SER A 444 -8.02 -1.61 1.42
CA SER A 444 -8.11 -2.35 0.15
C SER A 444 -7.34 -3.67 0.21
N LYS A 445 -7.76 -4.65 -0.60
CA LYS A 445 -7.13 -5.97 -0.71
C LYS A 445 -6.88 -6.27 -2.18
N LYS A 446 -5.72 -5.86 -2.68
CA LYS A 446 -5.28 -6.07 -4.06
C LYS A 446 -4.09 -7.02 -4.11
N ASP A 447 -4.01 -7.83 -5.16
CA ASP A 447 -2.96 -8.84 -5.27
C ASP A 447 -1.58 -8.16 -5.33
N LYS A 448 -0.63 -8.69 -4.56
CA LYS A 448 0.75 -8.17 -4.42
C LYS A 448 0.85 -6.72 -3.91
N GLU A 449 -0.20 -6.17 -3.32
CA GLU A 449 -0.21 -4.82 -2.76
C GLU A 449 -0.55 -4.87 -1.27
N GLN A 450 -0.06 -3.87 -0.54
CA GLN A 450 -0.32 -3.67 0.88
C GLN A 450 -0.98 -2.31 1.11
N HIS A 451 -2.13 -2.33 1.78
CA HIS A 451 -2.90 -1.12 2.08
C HIS A 451 -3.11 -0.88 3.58
N VAL A 452 -2.57 -1.75 4.43
CA VAL A 452 -2.67 -1.65 5.88
C VAL A 452 -1.28 -1.66 6.50
N PHE A 453 -1.02 -0.65 7.32
CA PHE A 453 0.29 -0.42 7.93
C PHE A 453 0.14 -0.15 9.43
N LYS A 454 1.08 -0.64 10.23
CA LYS A 454 1.16 -0.44 11.68
C LYS A 454 2.63 -0.29 12.03
N LEU A 455 3.04 0.95 12.32
CA LEU A 455 4.41 1.25 12.74
C LEU A 455 4.55 1.05 14.25
N LYS A 456 5.79 1.04 14.71
CA LYS A 456 6.12 0.89 16.14
C LYS A 456 5.67 2.09 16.96
N ASP A 457 5.87 3.29 16.43
CA ASP A 457 5.51 4.58 17.02
C ASP A 457 5.33 5.61 15.89
N VAL A 458 4.93 6.84 16.24
CA VAL A 458 4.68 7.90 15.26
C VAL A 458 5.95 8.51 14.68
N ASP A 459 7.08 8.46 15.39
CA ASP A 459 8.35 9.01 14.89
C ASP A 459 8.79 8.22 13.65
N ASN A 460 8.59 6.89 13.70
CA ASN A 460 8.79 6.01 12.55
C ASN A 460 7.86 6.31 11.36
N LEU A 461 6.70 6.95 11.56
CA LEU A 461 5.81 7.37 10.46
C LEU A 461 6.39 8.57 9.73
N GLU A 462 7.02 9.52 10.43
CA GLU A 462 7.71 10.66 9.77
C GLU A 462 8.87 10.14 8.91
N ASP A 463 9.62 9.15 9.41
CA ASP A 463 10.70 8.49 8.65
C ASP A 463 10.21 7.81 7.36
N VAL A 464 9.00 7.23 7.34
CA VAL A 464 8.39 6.65 6.13
C VAL A 464 8.35 7.71 5.03
N PHE A 465 7.72 8.84 5.32
CA PHE A 465 7.49 9.86 4.30
C PHE A 465 8.75 10.66 3.96
N PHE A 466 9.66 10.82 4.92
CA PHE A 466 11.00 11.35 4.62
C PHE A 466 11.75 10.45 3.63
N GLN A 467 11.73 9.13 3.82
CA GLN A 467 12.33 8.18 2.87
C GLN A 467 11.65 8.24 1.50
N MET A 468 10.36 8.59 1.45
CA MET A 468 9.65 8.81 0.19
C MET A 468 10.17 10.05 -0.56
N LEU A 469 10.59 11.11 0.14
CA LEU A 469 11.02 12.40 -0.45
C LEU A 469 12.43 12.41 -1.08
N ASP A 470 13.20 11.32 -1.01
CA ASP A 470 14.50 11.22 -1.70
C ASP A 470 14.33 11.22 -3.23
N GLU A 471 14.42 12.41 -3.84
CA GLU A 471 14.23 12.69 -5.28
C GLU A 471 15.25 11.99 -6.19
N SER A 472 16.37 11.49 -5.65
CA SER A 472 17.33 10.71 -6.43
C SER A 472 16.72 9.44 -7.04
N ARG A 473 15.58 8.99 -6.51
CA ARG A 473 14.86 7.79 -6.95
C ARG A 473 13.72 8.04 -7.94
N SER A 474 13.15 9.25 -8.05
CA SER A 474 11.90 9.48 -8.82
C SER A 474 12.10 9.83 -10.31
N LEU A 475 13.13 10.60 -10.68
CA LEU A 475 13.45 10.88 -12.09
C LEU A 475 14.33 9.79 -12.74
N GLY A 476 14.94 8.92 -11.92
CA GLY A 476 15.68 7.74 -12.36
C GLY A 476 14.80 6.50 -12.60
N LEU A 477 13.49 6.59 -12.35
CA LEU A 477 12.55 5.49 -12.60
C LEU A 477 12.54 5.14 -14.09
N CYS A 478 12.84 3.88 -14.37
CA CYS A 478 12.90 3.34 -15.70
C CYS A 478 11.49 3.04 -16.24
N GLY A 479 11.32 2.99 -17.56
CA GLY A 479 10.06 2.55 -18.19
C GLY A 479 8.88 3.53 -18.08
N MET A 480 9.14 4.77 -17.63
CA MET A 480 8.14 5.84 -17.54
C MET A 480 7.92 6.61 -18.84
N VAL A 481 6.65 6.89 -19.16
CA VAL A 481 6.19 7.54 -20.38
C VAL A 481 5.16 8.63 -20.09
N TRP A 482 5.15 9.67 -20.91
CA TRP A 482 4.09 10.67 -20.99
C TRP A 482 3.25 10.46 -22.26
N GLU A 483 1.97 10.12 -22.14
CA GLU A 483 1.05 10.04 -23.30
C GLU A 483 0.04 11.20 -23.27
N HIS A 484 0.45 12.33 -23.85
CA HIS A 484 -0.44 13.46 -24.11
C HIS A 484 -1.06 13.36 -25.51
N LYS A 485 -2.28 13.90 -25.72
CA LYS A 485 -2.93 13.95 -27.06
C LYS A 485 -2.12 14.75 -28.09
N ASP A 486 -1.35 15.74 -27.63
CA ASP A 486 -0.40 16.51 -28.44
C ASP A 486 1.06 16.02 -28.29
N GLY A 487 1.28 14.87 -27.64
CA GLY A 487 2.61 14.30 -27.39
C GLY A 487 3.23 13.72 -28.65
N THR A 488 4.50 14.06 -28.91
CA THR A 488 5.27 13.49 -30.02
C THR A 488 5.62 12.02 -29.77
N ASP A 489 6.08 11.29 -30.79
CA ASP A 489 6.51 9.89 -30.66
C ASP A 489 7.58 9.68 -29.57
N TYR A 490 8.36 10.71 -29.26
CA TYR A 490 9.39 10.69 -28.22
C TYR A 490 8.85 10.94 -26.82
N HIS A 491 7.68 11.54 -26.67
CA HIS A 491 6.96 11.55 -25.39
C HIS A 491 6.46 10.15 -25.08
N LYS A 492 5.97 9.44 -26.11
CA LYS A 492 5.45 8.08 -26.02
C LYS A 492 6.55 7.04 -25.87
N GLN A 493 7.75 7.27 -26.42
CA GLN A 493 8.90 6.38 -26.26
C GLN A 493 10.16 7.18 -25.87
N PRO A 494 10.25 7.66 -24.61
CA PRO A 494 11.32 8.56 -24.19
C PRO A 494 12.68 7.88 -24.05
N TRP A 495 12.72 6.55 -24.01
CA TRP A 495 13.97 5.78 -24.10
C TRP A 495 14.46 5.61 -25.53
N HIS A 496 13.67 5.94 -26.55
CA HIS A 496 14.02 5.65 -27.94
C HIS A 496 15.22 6.48 -28.39
N ALA A 497 16.23 5.78 -28.91
CA ALA A 497 17.42 6.38 -29.48
C ALA A 497 17.52 6.04 -30.97
N LYS A 498 17.75 7.06 -31.79
CA LYS A 498 18.09 6.88 -33.21
C LYS A 498 19.59 6.96 -33.37
N ILE A 499 20.18 5.94 -34.00
CA ILE A 499 21.62 5.84 -34.22
C ILE A 499 21.87 5.91 -35.72
N SER A 500 22.72 6.84 -36.14
CA SER A 500 23.10 7.02 -37.54
C SER A 500 24.60 6.82 -37.67
N ILE A 501 25.03 5.94 -38.57
CA ILE A 501 26.43 5.71 -38.92
C ILE A 501 26.66 6.14 -40.36
N THR A 502 27.72 6.92 -40.61
CA THR A 502 28.07 7.38 -41.97
C THR A 502 29.35 6.70 -42.44
N ARG A 503 29.24 5.81 -43.43
CA ARG A 503 30.38 5.09 -44.00
C ARG A 503 30.72 5.62 -45.39
N PRO A 504 31.96 6.09 -45.64
CA PRO A 504 32.35 6.73 -46.91
C PRO A 504 32.05 5.91 -48.18
N SER A 505 32.07 4.58 -48.10
CA SER A 505 31.93 3.69 -49.27
C SER A 505 30.67 2.81 -49.25
N LYS A 506 29.91 2.79 -48.13
CA LYS A 506 28.72 1.93 -47.94
C LYS A 506 27.42 2.72 -47.74
N GLY A 507 27.50 4.05 -47.60
CA GLY A 507 26.34 4.91 -47.37
C GLY A 507 26.02 5.07 -45.88
N HIS A 508 24.75 5.42 -45.59
CA HIS A 508 24.27 5.62 -44.23
C HIS A 508 23.60 4.37 -43.69
N GLU A 509 24.00 3.95 -42.49
CA GLU A 509 23.32 2.90 -41.72
C GLU A 509 22.50 3.56 -40.61
N SER A 510 21.29 3.05 -40.39
CA SER A 510 20.36 3.56 -39.39
C SER A 510 19.93 2.42 -38.48
N CYS A 511 20.24 2.55 -37.20
CA CYS A 511 19.82 1.63 -36.15
C CYS A 511 18.99 2.34 -35.08
N MET A 512 18.36 1.55 -34.22
CA MET A 512 17.66 2.03 -33.04
C MET A 512 18.36 1.54 -31.78
N GLY A 513 18.13 2.22 -30.67
CA GLY A 513 18.60 1.82 -29.35
C GLY A 513 17.64 2.29 -28.27
N ALA A 514 17.98 1.95 -27.03
CA ALA A 514 17.26 2.38 -25.84
C ALA A 514 18.21 3.05 -24.85
N VAL A 515 17.83 4.22 -24.33
CA VAL A 515 18.51 4.83 -23.19
C VAL A 515 18.33 3.91 -21.98
N VAL A 516 19.43 3.52 -21.34
CA VAL A 516 19.42 2.64 -20.16
C VAL A 516 20.05 3.29 -18.93
N SER A 517 20.78 4.40 -19.11
CA SER A 517 21.29 5.25 -18.03
C SER A 517 21.63 6.64 -18.55
N GLU A 518 22.12 7.51 -17.67
CA GLU A 518 22.50 8.88 -18.01
C GLU A 518 23.70 8.96 -18.98
N TYR A 519 24.43 7.86 -19.18
CA TYR A 519 25.59 7.79 -20.09
C TYR A 519 25.47 6.72 -21.17
N PHE A 520 24.54 5.78 -21.07
CA PHE A 520 24.54 4.60 -21.92
C PHE A 520 23.25 4.43 -22.71
N VAL A 521 23.44 4.06 -23.99
CA VAL A 521 22.39 3.60 -24.90
C VAL A 521 22.71 2.16 -25.28
N LEU A 522 21.76 1.25 -25.04
CA LEU A 522 21.82 -0.15 -25.46
C LEU A 522 21.30 -0.29 -26.90
N THR A 523 22.00 -1.05 -27.72
CA THR A 523 21.64 -1.32 -29.11
C THR A 523 22.24 -2.66 -29.57
N ALA A 524 22.04 -3.03 -30.84
CA ALA A 524 22.62 -4.22 -31.43
C ALA A 524 24.09 -3.97 -31.82
N ALA A 525 24.92 -5.02 -31.72
CA ALA A 525 26.33 -4.95 -32.06
C ALA A 525 26.57 -4.89 -33.57
N HIS A 526 25.75 -5.58 -34.38
CA HIS A 526 25.87 -5.62 -35.84
C HIS A 526 25.68 -4.27 -36.53
N CYS A 527 25.09 -3.30 -35.83
CA CYS A 527 24.99 -1.90 -36.30
C CYS A 527 26.35 -1.25 -36.51
N PHE A 528 27.41 -1.80 -35.92
CA PHE A 528 28.77 -1.26 -35.99
C PHE A 528 29.75 -2.30 -36.50
N THR A 529 30.86 -1.80 -37.02
CA THR A 529 32.04 -2.56 -37.41
C THR A 529 33.27 -1.98 -36.71
N VAL A 530 34.34 -2.77 -36.61
CA VAL A 530 35.60 -2.33 -35.97
C VAL A 530 36.21 -1.12 -36.69
N ASP A 531 35.87 -0.92 -37.97
CA ASP A 531 36.33 0.18 -38.81
C ASP A 531 35.52 1.48 -38.64
N ASP A 532 34.38 1.44 -37.92
CA ASP A 532 33.56 2.62 -37.70
C ASP A 532 34.18 3.54 -36.64
N GLU A 533 34.67 4.70 -37.07
CA GLU A 533 35.23 5.69 -36.16
C GLU A 533 34.17 6.40 -35.32
N LYS A 534 34.53 6.80 -34.10
CA LYS A 534 33.62 7.49 -33.15
C LYS A 534 32.91 8.71 -33.75
N HIS A 535 33.60 9.45 -34.62
CA HIS A 535 33.07 10.67 -35.23
C HIS A 535 32.01 10.40 -36.30
N SER A 536 31.97 9.18 -36.86
CA SER A 536 31.01 8.77 -37.90
C SER A 536 29.68 8.28 -37.33
N ILE A 537 29.62 8.08 -36.00
CA ILE A 537 28.45 7.59 -35.27
C ILE A 537 27.78 8.77 -34.54
N LYS A 538 26.48 8.95 -34.78
CA LYS A 538 25.66 10.00 -34.16
C LYS A 538 24.44 9.40 -33.50
N VAL A 539 24.14 9.87 -32.29
CA VAL A 539 22.95 9.46 -31.54
C VAL A 539 21.97 10.63 -31.41
N SER A 540 20.72 10.44 -31.81
CA SER A 540 19.65 11.42 -31.64
C SER A 540 18.62 10.89 -30.63
N LEU A 541 18.23 11.75 -29.69
CA LEU A 541 17.36 11.43 -28.56
C LEU A 541 16.25 12.47 -28.43
N GLY A 542 15.07 12.04 -27.98
CA GLY A 542 13.96 12.94 -27.65
C GLY A 542 13.38 13.76 -28.80
N GLY A 543 13.66 13.39 -30.06
CA GLY A 543 13.22 14.13 -31.25
C GLY A 543 13.87 15.50 -31.41
N LYS A 544 14.96 15.73 -30.70
CA LYS A 544 15.71 17.00 -30.75
C LYS A 544 16.64 16.99 -31.96
N LYS A 545 16.82 18.15 -32.60
CA LYS A 545 17.80 18.33 -33.70
C LYS A 545 19.25 18.15 -33.25
N GLN A 546 19.49 18.18 -31.94
CA GLN A 546 20.81 17.96 -31.37
C GLN A 546 21.23 16.50 -31.52
N GLU A 547 22.39 16.28 -32.13
CA GLU A 547 23.07 14.99 -32.14
C GLU A 547 24.05 14.91 -30.97
N TRP A 548 24.14 13.73 -30.36
CA TRP A 548 25.02 13.43 -29.25
C TRP A 548 26.29 12.76 -29.76
N GLU A 549 27.43 13.28 -29.30
CA GLU A 549 28.73 12.66 -29.50
C GLU A 549 28.92 11.47 -28.56
N ILE A 550 29.61 10.46 -29.06
CA ILE A 550 29.90 9.24 -28.32
C ILE A 550 31.36 9.21 -27.86
N ASP A 551 31.59 8.63 -26.69
CA ASP A 551 32.92 8.36 -26.14
C ASP A 551 33.44 7.04 -26.68
N GLN A 552 32.63 5.98 -26.69
CA GLN A 552 33.01 4.65 -27.21
C GLN A 552 31.79 3.75 -27.44
N VAL A 553 31.97 2.72 -28.25
CA VAL A 553 31.06 1.57 -28.39
C VAL A 553 31.69 0.36 -27.72
N LEU A 554 30.94 -0.29 -26.83
CA LEU A 554 31.34 -1.47 -26.10
C LEU A 554 30.59 -2.68 -26.65
N PHE A 555 31.27 -3.51 -27.44
CA PHE A 555 30.75 -4.78 -27.94
C PHE A 555 30.75 -5.84 -26.85
N HIS A 556 29.78 -6.75 -26.89
CA HIS A 556 29.86 -7.95 -26.05
C HIS A 556 31.12 -8.77 -26.40
N PRO A 557 31.93 -9.24 -25.42
CA PRO A 557 33.19 -9.93 -25.69
C PRO A 557 33.07 -11.19 -26.57
N ASN A 558 31.92 -11.84 -26.53
CA ASN A 558 31.62 -13.06 -27.29
C ASN A 558 30.97 -12.79 -28.66
N TYR A 559 30.73 -11.53 -29.02
CA TYR A 559 30.14 -11.19 -30.30
C TYR A 559 31.15 -11.40 -31.43
N ASP A 560 30.81 -12.29 -32.36
CA ASP A 560 31.57 -12.50 -33.60
C ASP A 560 30.62 -12.96 -34.72
N LEU A 561 30.29 -12.02 -35.60
CA LEU A 561 29.38 -12.24 -36.73
C LEU A 561 29.86 -13.36 -37.67
N ASN A 562 31.17 -13.60 -37.72
CA ASN A 562 31.80 -14.54 -38.65
C ASN A 562 32.17 -15.89 -38.01
N ALA A 563 31.87 -16.11 -36.73
CA ALA A 563 32.32 -17.28 -35.98
C ALA A 563 31.89 -18.63 -36.57
N LYS A 564 30.80 -18.67 -37.35
CA LYS A 564 30.24 -19.88 -37.96
C LYS A 564 30.30 -19.91 -39.49
N THR A 565 31.07 -19.02 -40.10
CA THR A 565 31.29 -19.01 -41.56
C THR A 565 31.82 -20.35 -42.08
N ALA A 566 32.71 -21.02 -41.33
CA ALA A 566 33.21 -22.36 -41.67
C ALA A 566 32.15 -23.48 -41.63
N LYS A 567 30.93 -23.19 -41.15
CA LYS A 567 29.77 -24.10 -41.12
C LYS A 567 28.66 -23.63 -42.07
N ASP A 568 28.99 -22.84 -43.09
CA ASP A 568 28.06 -22.24 -44.05
C ASP A 568 26.98 -21.35 -43.41
N ILE A 569 27.28 -20.76 -42.23
CA ILE A 569 26.43 -19.75 -41.60
C ILE A 569 27.10 -18.39 -41.82
N PRO A 570 26.59 -17.57 -42.75
CA PRO A 570 27.25 -16.33 -43.18
C PRO A 570 27.23 -15.23 -42.10
N GLU A 571 26.21 -15.22 -41.25
CA GLU A 571 26.03 -14.23 -40.18
C GLU A 571 25.59 -14.96 -38.90
N PHE A 572 26.36 -14.78 -37.82
CA PHE A 572 26.10 -15.41 -36.53
C PHE A 572 25.85 -14.34 -35.46
N TYR A 573 24.57 -14.04 -35.22
CA TYR A 573 24.09 -12.99 -34.32
C TYR A 573 24.09 -13.37 -32.83
N ASP A 574 24.94 -14.32 -32.41
CA ASP A 574 25.04 -14.64 -30.99
C ASP A 574 25.72 -13.48 -30.24
N TYR A 575 25.21 -13.16 -29.06
CA TYR A 575 25.61 -11.99 -28.27
C TYR A 575 25.59 -10.66 -29.04
N ASP A 576 24.64 -10.47 -29.97
CA ASP A 576 24.47 -9.25 -30.78
C ASP A 576 23.94 -8.05 -29.95
N VAL A 577 24.73 -7.60 -29.00
CA VAL A 577 24.44 -6.47 -28.11
C VAL A 577 25.67 -5.59 -27.92
N ALA A 578 25.45 -4.28 -27.93
CA ALA A 578 26.49 -3.29 -27.68
C ALA A 578 25.97 -2.11 -26.84
N LEU A 579 26.85 -1.51 -26.05
CA LEU A 579 26.59 -0.29 -25.29
C LEU A 579 27.34 0.89 -25.90
N ILE A 580 26.60 1.94 -26.27
CA ILE A 580 27.19 3.22 -26.64
C ILE A 580 27.32 4.06 -25.37
N ARG A 581 28.55 4.49 -25.06
CA ARG A 581 28.80 5.49 -24.01
C ARG A 581 28.78 6.88 -24.63
N LEU A 582 27.94 7.76 -24.11
CA LEU A 582 27.85 9.17 -24.53
C LEU A 582 28.97 10.00 -23.90
N SER A 583 29.48 11.00 -24.62
CA SER A 583 30.55 11.88 -24.13
C SER A 583 30.10 12.83 -23.01
N LYS A 584 28.78 13.04 -22.86
CA LYS A 584 28.19 13.93 -21.86
C LYS A 584 27.03 13.24 -21.16
N LYS A 585 26.85 13.58 -19.89
CA LYS A 585 25.73 13.14 -19.06
C LYS A 585 24.41 13.64 -19.64
N LEU A 586 23.46 12.73 -19.84
CA LEU A 586 22.07 13.07 -20.18
C LEU A 586 21.40 13.76 -19.00
N LYS A 587 20.50 14.69 -19.32
CA LYS A 587 19.52 15.21 -18.37
C LYS A 587 18.17 14.64 -18.76
N TYR A 588 17.55 13.89 -17.85
CA TYR A 588 16.23 13.32 -18.10
C TYR A 588 15.17 14.42 -18.13
N ASP A 589 14.20 14.25 -19.02
CA ASP A 589 13.05 15.13 -19.18
C ASP A 589 11.83 14.32 -19.66
N GLN A 590 10.80 14.97 -20.20
CA GLN A 590 9.58 14.33 -20.69
C GLN A 590 9.78 13.49 -21.97
N THR A 591 10.89 13.71 -22.69
CA THR A 591 11.21 13.09 -23.98
C THR A 591 12.46 12.20 -23.95
N ILE A 592 13.22 12.23 -22.86
CA ILE A 592 14.44 11.45 -22.66
C ILE A 592 14.40 10.81 -21.27
N ARG A 593 14.19 9.49 -21.20
CA ARG A 593 14.10 8.70 -19.95
C ARG A 593 14.66 7.28 -20.17
N PRO A 594 15.15 6.59 -19.13
CA PRO A 594 15.69 5.24 -19.29
C PRO A 594 14.58 4.19 -19.41
N ILE A 595 14.85 3.10 -20.13
CA ILE A 595 14.03 1.87 -20.10
C ILE A 595 14.50 0.94 -18.98
N CYS A 596 13.60 0.11 -18.46
CA CYS A 596 13.91 -0.88 -17.43
C CYS A 596 14.75 -2.05 -17.97
N LEU A 597 15.80 -2.43 -17.22
CA LEU A 597 16.65 -3.57 -17.51
C LEU A 597 16.36 -4.74 -16.56
N PRO A 598 16.28 -6.00 -17.04
CA PRO A 598 16.11 -7.16 -16.16
C PRO A 598 17.13 -7.18 -15.02
N CYS A 599 16.75 -7.77 -13.88
CA CYS A 599 17.61 -7.93 -12.70
C CYS A 599 18.16 -6.60 -12.14
N THR A 600 17.31 -5.57 -12.10
CA THR A 600 17.63 -4.27 -11.46
C THR A 600 16.58 -3.92 -10.43
N GLU A 601 16.97 -3.17 -9.38
CA GLU A 601 16.05 -2.67 -8.36
C GLU A 601 14.87 -1.90 -8.99
N GLY A 602 15.14 -1.02 -9.97
CA GLY A 602 14.10 -0.25 -10.66
C GLY A 602 13.12 -1.13 -11.45
N SER A 603 13.58 -2.23 -12.03
CA SER A 603 12.70 -3.16 -12.76
C SER A 603 11.91 -4.06 -11.81
N ASN A 604 12.49 -4.43 -10.67
CA ASN A 604 11.79 -5.15 -9.62
C ASN A 604 10.65 -4.29 -9.05
N GLN A 605 10.91 -3.01 -8.79
CA GLN A 605 9.88 -2.04 -8.42
C GLN A 605 8.77 -1.92 -9.48
N ALA A 606 9.12 -1.77 -10.76
CA ALA A 606 8.14 -1.70 -11.86
C ALA A 606 7.31 -3.00 -12.05
N LEU A 607 7.87 -4.16 -11.68
CA LEU A 607 7.24 -5.48 -11.82
C LEU A 607 6.58 -5.99 -10.53
N ARG A 608 6.58 -5.20 -9.45
CA ARG A 608 6.09 -5.60 -8.11
C ARG A 608 6.84 -6.84 -7.55
N LEU A 609 8.15 -6.92 -7.80
CA LEU A 609 9.06 -7.94 -7.27
C LEU A 609 9.86 -7.34 -6.09
N PRO A 610 10.24 -8.12 -5.07
CA PRO A 610 11.12 -7.64 -4.00
C PRO A 610 12.47 -7.16 -4.53
N LEU A 611 13.08 -6.22 -3.82
CA LEU A 611 14.45 -5.77 -4.10
C LEU A 611 15.49 -6.91 -4.03
N THR A 612 15.24 -7.95 -3.21
CA THR A 612 16.12 -9.14 -3.07
C THR A 612 16.08 -10.10 -4.27
N THR A 613 15.35 -9.77 -5.34
CA THR A 613 15.26 -10.60 -6.56
C THR A 613 16.39 -10.29 -7.56
N THR A 614 17.38 -9.48 -7.16
CA THR A 614 18.58 -9.16 -7.96
C THR A 614 19.74 -10.09 -7.68
#